data_AF-A0A8D0FTZ4-F1
#
_entry.id   AF-A0A8D0FTZ4-F1
#
_cell.length_a   1.000
_cell.length_b   1.000
_cell.length_c   1.000
_cell.angle_alpha   90.00
_cell.angle_beta   90.00
_cell.angle_gamma   90.00
#
_symmetry.space_group_name_H-M   'P 1'
#
loop_
_entity.id
_entity.type
_entity.pdbx_description
1 polymer ?
#
loop_
_entity_poly.entity_id
_entity_poly.type
_entity_poly.pdbx_seq_one_letter_code
_entity_poly.pdbx_strand_id
1 'polypeptide(L)'
;GSGRRAALPLPPSVGDAEPGAAAATRERRRPREGSVLLFPGQGSQAPGMARGLLPYPRVRDMFRLAERVLGYDLLSLCLRGPRAELARTRHCQPAVFVASLAAVEKLNHQRPEVVESCVAAAGYSVGEFAALVFAGAMGFAEALYAVKVRAEAMQEASEAVPSGMLSVIGRPETNYRFACLEARNHCESLGIENPVCEVSNYLFPDSRVIAGHLQALEFLQENARKYSFTRTKLLPVSGAFHTRLMEPAVEPLAEVLKSIEIQKPLVCVYSNVNGKKYMHPEHVRKLLAKQVVSPVMWEQTMHSLYQRKQGTEFPYTYEVGPGNHLGVILKKCNLKAWKQYNHVDALEDEEGRRGCGKGHRNVSLKDRAPQNAPPPQPPLRLRRLNGPSGGLFFTKQKTAALGTGRMVFARGRCTGQQGRVSWGMLWCDQKLQLNSSFFFFSLFFFFRYFSGIFNRYIGKT
;
A
#
# COMPACT_ATOMS: atom_id res chain seq x y z
N GLY A 1 -35.95 -66.97 -50.57
CA GLY A 1 -34.79 -66.09 -50.31
C GLY A 1 -35.16 -65.04 -49.28
N SER A 2 -34.19 -64.48 -48.56
CA SER A 2 -34.39 -63.48 -47.49
C SER A 2 -34.56 -62.05 -48.01
N GLY A 3 -35.36 -61.19 -47.33
CA GLY A 3 -35.57 -59.80 -47.78
C GLY A 3 -36.29 -58.86 -46.79
N ARG A 4 -35.72 -58.65 -45.59
CA ARG A 4 -36.21 -57.77 -44.50
C ARG A 4 -36.93 -56.46 -44.92
N ARG A 5 -38.08 -56.17 -44.28
CA ARG A 5 -38.26 -54.99 -43.39
C ARG A 5 -39.62 -55.06 -42.67
N ALA A 6 -39.60 -55.25 -41.35
CA ALA A 6 -40.77 -55.08 -40.49
C ALA A 6 -40.61 -53.79 -39.67
N ALA A 7 -41.71 -53.06 -39.46
CA ALA A 7 -41.73 -51.88 -38.59
C ALA A 7 -41.84 -52.29 -37.11
N LEU A 8 -41.31 -51.46 -36.21
CA LEU A 8 -41.42 -51.61 -34.76
C LEU A 8 -41.93 -50.29 -34.12
N PRO A 9 -42.51 -50.33 -32.91
CA PRO A 9 -43.46 -49.29 -32.46
C PRO A 9 -42.82 -48.01 -31.93
N LEU A 10 -43.69 -47.01 -31.70
CA LEU A 10 -43.37 -45.72 -31.10
C LEU A 10 -42.87 -45.86 -29.64
N PRO A 11 -41.92 -45.00 -29.19
CA PRO A 11 -41.52 -44.93 -27.79
C PRO A 11 -42.62 -44.26 -26.90
N PRO A 12 -42.63 -44.54 -25.59
CA PRO A 12 -43.63 -44.00 -24.67
C PRO A 12 -43.43 -42.51 -24.33
N SER A 13 -44.44 -41.93 -23.68
CA SER A 13 -44.53 -40.51 -23.31
C SER A 13 -43.39 -40.02 -22.42
N VAL A 14 -42.98 -38.76 -22.65
CA VAL A 14 -42.08 -38.02 -21.75
C VAL A 14 -42.77 -37.80 -20.41
N GLY A 15 -42.24 -38.40 -19.34
CA GLY A 15 -42.60 -38.07 -17.96
C GLY A 15 -41.77 -36.90 -17.42
N ASP A 16 -42.32 -36.15 -16.47
CA ASP A 16 -41.71 -34.92 -15.96
C ASP A 16 -40.36 -35.16 -15.27
N ALA A 17 -39.34 -34.41 -15.71
CA ALA A 17 -37.99 -34.44 -15.16
C ALA A 17 -37.72 -33.19 -14.31
N GLU A 18 -37.78 -33.35 -12.99
CA GLU A 18 -37.43 -32.33 -11.99
C GLU A 18 -36.05 -31.70 -12.26
N PRO A 19 -35.91 -30.36 -12.30
CA PRO A 19 -34.63 -29.69 -12.57
C PRO A 19 -33.71 -29.66 -11.33
N GLY A 20 -33.32 -30.83 -10.84
CA GLY A 20 -32.53 -31.08 -9.63
C GLY A 20 -31.03 -30.72 -9.69
N ALA A 21 -30.66 -29.58 -10.28
CA ALA A 21 -29.28 -29.12 -10.35
C ALA A 21 -28.85 -28.42 -9.05
N ALA A 22 -28.54 -29.21 -8.01
CA ALA A 22 -28.18 -28.71 -6.69
C ALA A 22 -26.90 -27.84 -6.71
N ALA A 23 -27.06 -26.53 -6.50
CA ALA A 23 -25.94 -25.63 -6.28
C ALA A 23 -25.27 -25.98 -4.94
N ALA A 24 -24.06 -26.53 -4.99
CA ALA A 24 -23.35 -27.02 -3.81
C ALA A 24 -23.17 -25.92 -2.77
N THR A 25 -23.99 -25.95 -1.70
CA THR A 25 -23.94 -25.00 -0.59
C THR A 25 -22.66 -25.24 0.22
N ARG A 26 -21.58 -24.56 -0.18
CA ARG A 26 -20.27 -24.55 0.48
C ARG A 26 -20.48 -24.36 1.99
N GLU A 27 -20.19 -25.41 2.75
CA GLU A 27 -20.65 -25.59 4.12
C GLU A 27 -20.20 -24.44 5.03
N ARG A 28 -21.04 -24.04 5.99
CA ARG A 28 -20.77 -22.90 6.90
C ARG A 28 -19.71 -23.25 7.95
N ARG A 29 -18.45 -23.36 7.52
CA ARG A 29 -17.26 -23.42 8.37
C ARG A 29 -17.32 -22.35 9.47
N ARG A 30 -16.96 -22.72 10.70
CA ARG A 30 -16.91 -21.79 11.83
C ARG A 30 -15.84 -20.72 11.56
N PRO A 31 -15.97 -19.49 12.09
CA PRO A 31 -15.00 -18.44 11.78
C PRO A 31 -13.53 -18.72 12.12
N ARG A 32 -13.21 -19.61 13.09
CA ARG A 32 -11.82 -20.06 13.33
C ARG A 32 -11.32 -21.09 12.31
N GLU A 33 -12.20 -21.78 11.61
CA GLU A 33 -11.92 -22.74 10.53
C GLU A 33 -11.77 -22.04 9.16
N GLY A 34 -11.62 -20.71 9.17
CA GLY A 34 -11.46 -19.86 8.00
C GLY A 34 -10.26 -18.93 8.13
N SER A 35 -9.63 -18.60 7.00
CA SER A 35 -8.52 -17.65 6.93
C SER A 35 -8.84 -16.39 6.13
N VAL A 36 -8.13 -15.30 6.45
CA VAL A 36 -8.12 -14.05 5.68
C VAL A 36 -6.70 -13.75 5.24
N LEU A 37 -6.46 -13.62 3.94
CA LEU A 37 -5.15 -13.26 3.39
C LEU A 37 -5.09 -11.76 3.06
N LEU A 38 -4.08 -11.09 3.60
CA LEU A 38 -3.82 -9.66 3.41
C LEU A 38 -2.56 -9.46 2.57
N PHE A 39 -2.69 -8.79 1.43
CA PHE A 39 -1.60 -8.59 0.47
C PHE A 39 -1.03 -7.17 0.60
N PRO A 40 0.26 -6.99 1.01
CA PRO A 40 0.86 -5.68 1.20
C PRO A 40 0.97 -4.86 -0.10
N GLY A 41 1.19 -3.55 0.06
CA GLY A 41 1.35 -2.60 -1.04
C GLY A 41 2.72 -1.92 -1.07
N GLN A 42 2.87 -0.92 -1.94
CA GLN A 42 4.06 -0.08 -2.02
C GLN A 42 4.39 0.57 -0.66
N GLY A 43 5.69 0.57 -0.30
CA GLY A 43 6.20 0.95 1.02
C GLY A 43 6.59 -0.25 1.90
N SER A 44 6.25 -1.48 1.48
CA SER A 44 6.61 -2.72 2.17
C SER A 44 7.94 -3.34 1.72
N GLN A 45 8.43 -2.98 0.53
CA GLN A 45 9.62 -3.56 -0.10
C GLN A 45 10.92 -3.28 0.66
N ALA A 46 11.82 -4.27 0.68
CA ALA A 46 13.16 -4.17 1.27
C ALA A 46 14.15 -5.11 0.57
N PRO A 47 15.45 -4.76 0.41
CA PRO A 47 16.45 -5.70 -0.07
C PRO A 47 16.50 -6.96 0.80
N GLY A 48 16.45 -8.13 0.17
CA GLY A 48 16.32 -9.43 0.81
C GLY A 48 14.93 -10.06 0.70
N MET A 49 13.89 -9.33 0.27
CA MET A 49 12.45 -9.71 0.27
C MET A 49 12.02 -10.91 -0.59
N ALA A 50 12.96 -11.71 -1.09
CA ALA A 50 12.69 -12.99 -1.76
C ALA A 50 13.50 -14.15 -1.14
N ARG A 51 14.46 -13.87 -0.25
CA ARG A 51 15.41 -14.87 0.27
C ARG A 51 14.69 -15.99 1.02
N GLY A 52 13.81 -15.63 1.95
CA GLY A 52 12.98 -16.56 2.70
C GLY A 52 11.90 -17.27 1.88
N LEU A 53 11.80 -17.00 0.56
CA LEU A 53 10.81 -17.59 -0.35
C LEU A 53 11.46 -18.56 -1.37
N LEU A 54 12.74 -18.37 -1.71
CA LEU A 54 13.46 -19.17 -2.72
C LEU A 54 13.61 -20.70 -2.47
N PRO A 55 13.48 -21.23 -1.25
CA PRO A 55 13.45 -22.69 -1.02
C PRO A 55 12.14 -23.36 -1.43
N TYR A 56 11.04 -22.59 -1.58
CA TYR A 56 9.70 -23.16 -1.73
C TYR A 56 9.35 -23.46 -3.21
N PRO A 57 8.49 -24.47 -3.48
CA PRO A 57 8.09 -24.83 -4.84
C PRO A 57 7.53 -23.66 -5.64
N ARG A 58 7.67 -23.71 -6.97
CA ARG A 58 7.18 -22.72 -7.96
C ARG A 58 7.76 -21.30 -7.86
N VAL A 59 8.23 -20.84 -6.70
CA VAL A 59 8.74 -19.47 -6.48
C VAL A 59 9.82 -19.07 -7.48
N ARG A 60 10.79 -19.95 -7.75
CA ARG A 60 11.88 -19.68 -8.72
C ARG A 60 11.35 -19.49 -10.15
N ASP A 61 10.31 -20.22 -10.52
CA ASP A 61 9.70 -20.15 -11.85
C ASP A 61 8.78 -18.92 -12.00
N MET A 62 8.14 -18.49 -10.92
CA MET A 62 7.45 -17.20 -10.85
C MET A 62 8.41 -16.03 -11.08
N PHE A 63 9.61 -16.05 -10.47
CA PHE A 63 10.63 -15.02 -10.72
C PHE A 63 11.20 -15.08 -12.15
N ARG A 64 11.46 -16.27 -12.71
CA ARG A 64 11.86 -16.45 -14.13
C ARG A 64 10.78 -15.97 -15.11
N LEU A 65 9.51 -16.18 -14.79
CA LEU A 65 8.39 -15.68 -15.61
C LEU A 65 8.25 -14.16 -15.45
N ALA A 66 8.46 -13.63 -14.24
CA ALA A 66 8.44 -12.19 -13.99
C ALA A 66 9.55 -11.47 -14.76
N GLU A 67 10.77 -12.02 -14.80
CA GLU A 67 11.87 -11.51 -15.61
C GLU A 67 11.49 -11.39 -17.10
N ARG A 68 10.82 -12.40 -17.67
CA ARG A 68 10.33 -12.37 -19.07
C ARG A 68 9.24 -11.34 -19.31
N VAL A 69 8.32 -11.12 -18.37
CA VAL A 69 7.24 -10.12 -18.50
C VAL A 69 7.74 -8.69 -18.30
N LEU A 70 8.72 -8.51 -17.41
CA LEU A 70 9.24 -7.19 -17.04
C LEU A 70 10.36 -6.70 -17.98
N GLY A 71 11.20 -7.62 -18.46
CA GLY A 71 12.41 -7.33 -19.25
C GLY A 71 13.67 -7.10 -18.40
N TYR A 72 13.66 -7.46 -17.10
CA TYR A 72 14.80 -7.32 -16.19
C TYR A 72 14.75 -8.32 -15.04
N ASP A 73 15.90 -8.66 -14.46
CA ASP A 73 16.01 -9.56 -13.30
C ASP A 73 15.45 -8.91 -12.02
N LEU A 74 14.15 -9.12 -11.80
CA LEU A 74 13.45 -8.72 -10.57
C LEU A 74 14.00 -9.43 -9.33
N LEU A 75 14.50 -10.66 -9.44
CA LEU A 75 14.99 -11.43 -8.32
C LEU A 75 16.31 -10.84 -7.77
N SER A 76 17.23 -10.46 -8.64
CA SER A 76 18.42 -9.67 -8.29
C SER A 76 18.05 -8.43 -7.49
N LEU A 77 17.09 -7.64 -7.99
CA LEU A 77 16.67 -6.39 -7.36
C LEU A 77 16.02 -6.63 -5.99
N CYS A 78 15.16 -7.66 -5.88
CA CYS A 78 14.56 -8.07 -4.60
C CYS A 78 15.58 -8.61 -3.59
N LEU A 79 16.63 -9.32 -4.02
CA LEU A 79 17.64 -9.91 -3.13
C LEU A 79 18.75 -8.94 -2.70
N ARG A 80 19.18 -8.06 -3.61
CA ARG A 80 20.40 -7.24 -3.47
C ARG A 80 20.13 -5.73 -3.45
N GLY A 81 19.00 -5.27 -3.97
CA GLY A 81 18.77 -3.86 -4.24
C GLY A 81 19.56 -3.37 -5.47
N PRO A 82 20.05 -2.11 -5.50
CA PRO A 82 20.14 -1.18 -4.38
C PRO A 82 18.78 -0.70 -3.87
N ARG A 83 18.72 -0.29 -2.60
CA ARG A 83 17.47 0.12 -1.92
C ARG A 83 16.75 1.27 -2.64
N ALA A 84 17.49 2.20 -3.25
CA ALA A 84 16.92 3.32 -3.99
C ALA A 84 16.17 2.85 -5.25
N GLU A 85 16.78 2.00 -6.08
CA GLU A 85 16.16 1.50 -7.32
C GLU A 85 14.98 0.58 -7.00
N LEU A 86 15.10 -0.31 -6.01
CA LEU A 86 13.99 -1.13 -5.52
C LEU A 86 12.83 -0.30 -4.95
N ALA A 87 13.07 0.94 -4.51
CA ALA A 87 12.04 1.84 -3.98
C ALA A 87 11.31 2.68 -5.05
N ARG A 88 11.78 2.70 -6.30
CA ARG A 88 11.08 3.39 -7.41
C ARG A 88 9.74 2.71 -7.69
N THR A 89 8.73 3.49 -8.05
CA THR A 89 7.35 3.03 -8.24
C THR A 89 7.28 1.90 -9.28
N ARG A 90 7.96 2.08 -10.43
CA ARG A 90 8.12 1.09 -11.50
C ARG A 90 8.69 -0.29 -11.07
N HIS A 91 9.40 -0.35 -9.93
CA HIS A 91 10.07 -1.57 -9.47
C HIS A 91 9.46 -2.15 -8.20
N CYS A 92 9.13 -1.33 -7.21
CA CYS A 92 8.52 -1.81 -5.97
C CYS A 92 7.15 -2.46 -6.18
N GLN A 93 6.36 -1.99 -7.16
CA GLN A 93 5.04 -2.55 -7.44
C GLN A 93 5.12 -3.99 -7.99
N PRO A 94 5.90 -4.29 -9.06
CA PRO A 94 6.21 -5.67 -9.45
C PRO A 94 6.87 -6.49 -8.33
N ALA A 95 7.82 -5.92 -7.59
CA ALA A 95 8.53 -6.63 -6.52
C ALA A 95 7.57 -7.11 -5.41
N VAL A 96 6.70 -6.24 -4.92
CA VAL A 96 5.72 -6.57 -3.88
C VAL A 96 4.69 -7.57 -4.43
N PHE A 97 4.19 -7.40 -5.65
CA PHE A 97 3.25 -8.35 -6.27
C PHE A 97 3.83 -9.78 -6.35
N VAL A 98 5.04 -9.94 -6.91
CA VAL A 98 5.65 -11.27 -7.08
C VAL A 98 6.04 -11.88 -5.73
N ALA A 99 6.61 -11.09 -4.81
CA ALA A 99 6.97 -11.56 -3.47
C ALA A 99 5.74 -11.94 -2.63
N SER A 100 4.62 -11.24 -2.78
CA SER A 100 3.36 -11.60 -2.10
C SER A 100 2.77 -12.91 -2.59
N LEU A 101 2.75 -13.15 -3.90
CA LEU A 101 2.29 -14.44 -4.43
C LEU A 101 3.28 -15.58 -4.10
N ALA A 102 4.59 -15.32 -4.09
CA ALA A 102 5.58 -16.28 -3.61
C ALA A 102 5.48 -16.55 -2.09
N ALA A 103 4.97 -15.60 -1.30
CA ALA A 103 4.62 -15.83 0.10
C ALA A 103 3.35 -16.68 0.25
N VAL A 104 2.41 -16.65 -0.72
CA VAL A 104 1.31 -17.63 -0.77
C VAL A 104 1.84 -19.03 -1.08
N GLU A 105 2.81 -19.20 -1.99
CA GLU A 105 3.45 -20.50 -2.23
C GLU A 105 4.12 -21.07 -0.97
N LYS A 106 4.88 -20.22 -0.24
CA LYS A 106 5.45 -20.57 1.07
C LYS A 106 4.36 -20.98 2.07
N LEU A 107 3.28 -20.21 2.18
CA LEU A 107 2.17 -20.51 3.09
C LEU A 107 1.47 -21.82 2.72
N ASN A 108 1.20 -22.06 1.43
CA ASN A 108 0.55 -23.26 0.93
C ASN A 108 1.40 -24.52 1.15
N HIS A 109 2.72 -24.42 1.03
CA HIS A 109 3.63 -25.53 1.32
C HIS A 109 3.76 -25.83 2.82
N GLN A 110 3.71 -24.79 3.69
CA GLN A 110 3.82 -24.98 5.13
C GLN A 110 2.49 -25.33 5.82
N ARG A 111 1.37 -24.84 5.29
CA ARG A 111 0.01 -24.89 5.85
C ARG A 111 -1.04 -24.84 4.71
N PRO A 112 -1.21 -25.90 3.91
CA PRO A 112 -2.21 -25.93 2.83
C PRO A 112 -3.63 -25.70 3.35
N GLU A 113 -3.94 -26.15 4.57
CA GLU A 113 -5.24 -25.98 5.21
C GLU A 113 -5.60 -24.50 5.44
N VAL A 114 -4.61 -23.61 5.60
CA VAL A 114 -4.83 -22.16 5.68
C VAL A 114 -5.28 -21.58 4.33
N VAL A 115 -4.76 -22.10 3.22
CA VAL A 115 -5.10 -21.64 1.88
C VAL A 115 -6.47 -22.20 1.45
N GLU A 116 -6.70 -23.49 1.67
CA GLU A 116 -7.98 -24.17 1.44
C GLU A 116 -9.12 -23.64 2.32
N SER A 117 -8.80 -23.03 3.46
CA SER A 117 -9.75 -22.36 4.35
C SER A 117 -9.94 -20.86 4.09
N CYS A 118 -9.33 -20.29 3.04
CA CYS A 118 -9.45 -18.86 2.78
C CYS A 118 -10.89 -18.44 2.42
N VAL A 119 -11.50 -17.60 3.28
CA VAL A 119 -12.86 -17.09 3.09
C VAL A 119 -12.88 -15.69 2.48
N ALA A 120 -11.80 -14.92 2.64
CA ALA A 120 -11.66 -13.58 2.07
C ALA A 120 -10.19 -13.20 1.85
N ALA A 121 -9.97 -12.37 0.83
CA ALA A 121 -8.69 -11.73 0.56
C ALA A 121 -8.86 -10.22 0.40
N ALA A 122 -7.85 -9.44 0.79
CA ALA A 122 -7.79 -8.01 0.51
C ALA A 122 -6.34 -7.59 0.31
N GLY A 123 -6.09 -6.74 -0.67
CA GLY A 123 -4.76 -6.25 -0.96
C GLY A 123 -4.68 -4.73 -0.97
N TYR A 124 -3.59 -4.16 -0.48
CA TYR A 124 -3.43 -2.72 -0.33
C TYR A 124 -2.81 -2.11 -1.59
N SER A 125 -3.52 -1.22 -2.29
CA SER A 125 -3.08 -0.61 -3.56
C SER A 125 -2.69 -1.69 -4.59
N VAL A 126 -1.43 -1.76 -5.01
CA VAL A 126 -0.89 -2.82 -5.89
C VAL A 126 -1.16 -4.24 -5.37
N GLY A 127 -1.26 -4.44 -4.05
CA GLY A 127 -1.59 -5.74 -3.46
C GLY A 127 -2.96 -6.27 -3.90
N GLU A 128 -3.88 -5.42 -4.35
CA GLU A 128 -5.21 -5.84 -4.84
C GLU A 128 -5.09 -6.73 -6.09
N PHE A 129 -4.07 -6.51 -6.93
CA PHE A 129 -3.77 -7.39 -8.08
C PHE A 129 -3.33 -8.78 -7.61
N ALA A 130 -2.46 -8.86 -6.58
CA ALA A 130 -2.04 -10.14 -6.01
C ALA A 130 -3.20 -10.87 -5.33
N ALA A 131 -4.09 -10.15 -4.62
CA ALA A 131 -5.30 -10.71 -4.02
C ALA A 131 -6.27 -11.28 -5.07
N LEU A 132 -6.37 -10.66 -6.25
CA LEU A 132 -7.19 -11.12 -7.37
C LEU A 132 -6.60 -12.34 -8.07
N VAL A 133 -5.27 -12.37 -8.33
CA VAL A 133 -4.59 -13.55 -8.89
C VAL A 133 -4.72 -14.74 -7.94
N PHE A 134 -4.50 -14.52 -6.63
CA PHE A 134 -4.71 -15.54 -5.60
C PHE A 134 -6.15 -16.10 -5.61
N ALA A 135 -7.15 -15.23 -5.79
CA ALA A 135 -8.55 -15.65 -5.87
C ALA A 135 -8.96 -16.23 -7.24
N GLY A 136 -8.00 -16.50 -8.15
CA GLY A 136 -8.25 -17.07 -9.48
C GLY A 136 -8.94 -16.11 -10.46
N ALA A 137 -8.90 -14.80 -10.21
CA ALA A 137 -9.61 -13.80 -11.02
C ALA A 137 -8.79 -13.25 -12.21
N MET A 138 -7.48 -13.46 -12.25
CA MET A 138 -6.58 -13.06 -13.36
C MET A 138 -5.37 -14.02 -13.41
N GLY A 139 -4.78 -14.24 -14.59
CA GLY A 139 -3.53 -14.97 -14.72
C GLY A 139 -2.32 -14.19 -14.17
N PHE A 140 -1.31 -14.92 -13.69
CA PHE A 140 -0.11 -14.31 -13.08
C PHE A 140 0.63 -13.36 -14.04
N ALA A 141 0.88 -13.78 -15.28
CA ALA A 141 1.64 -13.01 -16.25
C ALA A 141 0.89 -11.76 -16.72
N GLU A 142 -0.42 -11.90 -16.97
CA GLU A 142 -1.32 -10.81 -17.35
C GLU A 142 -1.42 -9.74 -16.25
N ALA A 143 -1.68 -10.17 -15.02
CA ALA A 143 -1.75 -9.27 -13.87
C ALA A 143 -0.40 -8.62 -13.57
N LEU A 144 0.72 -9.32 -13.76
CA LEU A 144 2.05 -8.72 -13.65
C LEU A 144 2.31 -7.67 -14.73
N TYR A 145 1.83 -7.89 -15.96
CA TYR A 145 1.92 -6.91 -17.04
C TYR A 145 1.05 -5.67 -16.75
N ALA A 146 -0.16 -5.85 -16.23
CA ALA A 146 -0.98 -4.74 -15.72
C ALA A 146 -0.32 -4.00 -14.55
N VAL A 147 0.33 -4.72 -13.63
CA VAL A 147 1.11 -4.11 -12.54
C VAL A 147 2.34 -3.36 -13.08
N LYS A 148 3.01 -3.86 -14.12
CA LYS A 148 4.10 -3.15 -14.80
C LYS A 148 3.63 -1.81 -15.36
N VAL A 149 2.61 -1.82 -16.22
CA VAL A 149 2.11 -0.60 -16.88
C VAL A 149 1.51 0.39 -15.86
N ARG A 150 0.80 -0.10 -14.83
CA ARG A 150 0.38 0.73 -13.69
C ARG A 150 1.57 1.41 -13.00
N ALA A 151 2.64 0.67 -12.74
CA ALA A 151 3.80 1.15 -12.00
C ALA A 151 4.67 2.12 -12.81
N GLU A 152 4.73 1.93 -14.13
CA GLU A 152 5.42 2.82 -15.08
C GLU A 152 4.62 4.12 -15.27
N ALA A 153 3.32 4.05 -15.57
CA ALA A 153 2.48 5.25 -15.75
C ALA A 153 2.30 6.05 -14.44
N MET A 154 2.23 5.40 -13.27
CA MET A 154 2.24 6.11 -11.97
C MET A 154 3.61 6.71 -11.62
N GLN A 155 4.71 6.21 -12.18
CA GLN A 155 6.04 6.84 -12.05
C GLN A 155 6.09 8.10 -12.92
N GLU A 156 5.64 8.02 -14.18
CA GLU A 156 5.55 9.16 -15.11
C GLU A 156 4.63 10.27 -14.57
N ALA A 157 3.43 9.93 -14.10
CA ALA A 157 2.52 10.88 -13.46
C ALA A 157 3.05 11.47 -12.14
N SER A 158 4.02 10.81 -11.49
CA SER A 158 4.75 11.40 -10.35
C SER A 158 5.83 12.39 -10.79
N GLU A 159 6.48 12.14 -11.92
CA GLU A 159 7.58 12.95 -12.45
C GLU A 159 7.06 14.23 -13.15
N ALA A 160 5.81 14.23 -13.62
CA ALA A 160 5.17 15.38 -14.25
C ALA A 160 4.85 16.55 -13.27
N VAL A 161 4.54 16.29 -11.99
CA VAL A 161 4.14 17.32 -11.02
C VAL A 161 4.75 17.04 -9.63
N PRO A 162 5.54 17.96 -9.05
CA PRO A 162 6.09 17.85 -7.69
C PRO A 162 5.00 17.63 -6.64
N SER A 163 4.90 16.38 -6.18
CA SER A 163 3.79 15.90 -5.36
C SER A 163 4.26 14.84 -4.38
N GLY A 164 3.40 14.46 -3.42
CA GLY A 164 3.76 13.47 -2.41
C GLY A 164 2.59 13.02 -1.56
N MET A 165 2.92 12.36 -0.43
CA MET A 165 1.95 11.80 0.49
C MET A 165 2.35 12.07 1.95
N LEU A 166 1.43 12.62 2.74
CA LEU A 166 1.58 12.95 4.15
C LEU A 166 0.72 11.99 4.99
N SER A 167 1.35 11.12 5.78
CA SER A 167 0.65 10.32 6.79
C SER A 167 0.27 11.22 7.96
N VAL A 168 -1.00 11.17 8.36
CA VAL A 168 -1.60 11.98 9.42
C VAL A 168 -2.28 11.08 10.44
N ILE A 169 -2.07 11.39 11.71
CA ILE A 169 -2.86 10.89 12.84
C ILE A 169 -3.54 12.10 13.46
N GLY A 170 -4.86 12.06 13.53
CA GLY A 170 -5.71 13.09 14.10
C GLY A 170 -6.26 12.69 15.47
N ARG A 171 -7.55 13.00 15.64
CA ARG A 171 -8.49 12.72 16.73
C ARG A 171 -9.92 12.74 16.15
N PRO A 172 -10.98 12.35 16.89
CA PRO A 172 -12.35 12.41 16.39
C PRO A 172 -12.79 13.82 15.93
N GLU A 173 -12.20 14.88 16.49
CA GLU A 173 -12.48 16.28 16.14
C GLU A 173 -11.73 16.76 14.88
N THR A 174 -10.92 15.92 14.23
CA THR A 174 -10.05 16.30 13.10
C THR A 174 -10.84 16.50 11.81
N ASN A 175 -11.04 17.76 11.43
CA ASN A 175 -11.70 18.11 10.18
C ASN A 175 -10.74 18.02 8.97
N TYR A 176 -10.43 16.78 8.58
CA TYR A 176 -9.66 16.45 7.38
C TYR A 176 -10.12 17.17 6.10
N ARG A 177 -11.45 17.35 5.92
CA ARG A 177 -12.01 18.00 4.71
C ARG A 177 -11.67 19.49 4.67
N PHE A 178 -11.79 20.18 5.81
CA PHE A 178 -11.44 21.59 5.93
C PHE A 178 -9.93 21.80 5.79
N ALA A 179 -9.11 20.94 6.39
CA ALA A 179 -7.66 20.96 6.23
C ALA A 179 -7.24 20.87 4.75
N CYS A 180 -7.80 19.90 4.01
CA CYS A 180 -7.53 19.74 2.58
C CYS A 180 -8.05 20.91 1.73
N LEU A 181 -9.14 21.59 2.13
CA LEU A 181 -9.64 22.78 1.46
C LEU A 181 -8.68 23.95 1.61
N GLU A 182 -8.34 24.29 2.85
CA GLU A 182 -7.42 25.39 3.18
C GLU A 182 -6.04 25.21 2.51
N ALA A 183 -5.55 23.98 2.43
CA ALA A 183 -4.31 23.66 1.75
C ALA A 183 -4.36 23.86 0.22
N ARG A 184 -5.53 23.71 -0.42
CA ARG A 184 -5.72 24.07 -1.83
C ARG A 184 -5.82 25.57 -2.00
N ASN A 185 -6.64 26.26 -1.18
CA ASN A 185 -6.75 27.72 -1.19
C ASN A 185 -5.36 28.40 -1.04
N HIS A 186 -4.48 27.83 -0.20
CA HIS A 186 -3.10 28.30 -0.07
C HIS A 186 -2.28 28.08 -1.35
N CYS A 187 -2.39 26.91 -1.99
CA CYS A 187 -1.72 26.65 -3.27
C CYS A 187 -2.24 27.55 -4.40
N GLU A 188 -3.54 27.88 -4.41
CA GLU A 188 -4.13 28.87 -5.32
C GLU A 188 -3.50 30.26 -5.10
N SER A 189 -3.29 30.67 -3.83
CA SER A 189 -2.56 31.92 -3.51
C SER A 189 -1.07 31.90 -3.85
N LEU A 190 -0.50 30.73 -4.15
CA LEU A 190 0.86 30.55 -4.67
C LEU A 190 0.89 30.44 -6.20
N GLY A 191 -0.25 30.61 -6.89
CA GLY A 191 -0.35 30.52 -8.35
C GLY A 191 -0.35 29.11 -8.92
N ILE A 192 -0.58 28.08 -8.09
CA ILE A 192 -0.71 26.70 -8.58
C ILE A 192 -2.14 26.51 -9.10
N GLU A 193 -2.28 26.15 -10.38
CA GLU A 193 -3.57 25.89 -11.01
C GLU A 193 -4.19 24.56 -10.53
N ASN A 194 -5.51 24.52 -10.33
CA ASN A 194 -6.29 23.33 -9.95
C ASN A 194 -5.67 22.46 -8.81
N PRO A 195 -5.13 23.04 -7.73
CA PRO A 195 -4.16 22.35 -6.88
C PRO A 195 -4.78 21.14 -6.18
N VAL A 196 -3.93 20.14 -5.94
CA VAL A 196 -4.34 18.85 -5.37
C VAL A 196 -3.94 18.78 -3.90
N CYS A 197 -4.94 18.51 -3.06
CA CYS A 197 -4.79 18.10 -1.67
C CYS A 197 -6.07 17.38 -1.25
N GLU A 198 -5.98 16.08 -1.04
CA GLU A 198 -7.12 15.20 -0.77
C GLU A 198 -6.69 13.95 0.01
N VAL A 199 -7.63 13.32 0.73
CA VAL A 199 -7.35 12.05 1.44
C VAL A 199 -7.15 10.95 0.40
N SER A 200 -5.99 10.28 0.43
CA SER A 200 -5.60 9.22 -0.49
C SER A 200 -5.72 7.82 0.13
N ASN A 201 -5.67 7.70 1.45
CA ASN A 201 -5.79 6.41 2.14
C ASN A 201 -6.47 6.59 3.51
N TYR A 202 -7.42 5.72 3.84
CA TYR A 202 -8.00 5.58 5.18
C TYR A 202 -7.35 4.36 5.83
N LEU A 203 -6.51 4.56 6.86
CA LEU A 203 -5.68 3.48 7.42
C LEU A 203 -6.40 2.75 8.54
N PHE A 204 -6.74 3.50 9.59
CA PHE A 204 -7.38 3.04 10.83
C PHE A 204 -8.02 4.26 11.52
N PRO A 205 -8.80 4.09 12.62
CA PRO A 205 -9.50 5.20 13.27
C PRO A 205 -8.62 6.43 13.52
N ASP A 206 -9.13 7.57 13.09
CA ASP A 206 -8.49 8.90 13.07
C ASP A 206 -7.13 8.99 12.33
N SER A 207 -6.71 7.99 11.56
CA SER A 207 -5.46 8.01 10.79
C SER A 207 -5.67 7.80 9.30
N ARG A 208 -5.12 8.75 8.53
CA ARG A 208 -5.29 8.84 7.08
C ARG A 208 -3.95 9.20 6.44
N VAL A 209 -3.88 9.06 5.13
CA VAL A 209 -2.86 9.72 4.32
C VAL A 209 -3.57 10.79 3.50
N ILE A 210 -2.99 12.00 3.48
CA ILE A 210 -3.37 13.11 2.62
C ILE A 210 -2.29 13.20 1.55
N ALA A 211 -2.67 13.34 0.28
CA ALA A 211 -1.73 13.44 -0.81
C ALA A 211 -2.09 14.59 -1.75
N GLY A 212 -1.10 15.10 -2.47
CA GLY A 212 -1.24 16.32 -3.25
C GLY A 212 0.09 16.95 -3.65
N HIS A 213 0.02 18.22 -4.06
CA HIS A 213 1.19 19.06 -4.33
C HIS A 213 2.02 19.26 -3.05
N LEU A 214 3.34 19.36 -3.16
CA LEU A 214 4.22 19.46 -2.00
C LEU A 214 3.88 20.65 -1.08
N GLN A 215 3.59 21.81 -1.67
CA GLN A 215 3.20 23.04 -0.98
C GLN A 215 1.93 22.84 -0.11
N ALA A 216 0.99 22.02 -0.57
CA ALA A 216 -0.21 21.70 0.19
C ALA A 216 0.10 20.83 1.41
N LEU A 217 1.09 19.93 1.31
CA LEU A 217 1.52 19.06 2.40
C LEU A 217 2.40 19.81 3.41
N GLU A 218 3.25 20.72 2.93
CA GLU A 218 4.06 21.64 3.74
C GLU A 218 3.14 22.53 4.59
N PHE A 219 2.17 23.21 3.97
CA PHE A 219 1.14 23.98 4.67
C PHE A 219 0.41 23.15 5.75
N LEU A 220 0.06 21.89 5.46
CA LEU A 220 -0.59 20.98 6.41
C LEU A 220 0.34 20.53 7.55
N GLN A 221 1.65 20.47 7.33
CA GLN A 221 2.62 20.20 8.40
C GLN A 221 2.79 21.40 9.32
N GLU A 222 2.88 22.62 8.78
CA GLU A 222 2.97 23.86 9.56
C GLU A 222 1.68 24.13 10.35
N ASN A 223 0.54 24.02 9.68
CA ASN A 223 -0.78 24.28 10.27
C ASN A 223 -1.36 23.05 11.01
N ALA A 224 -0.60 21.98 11.24
CA ALA A 224 -1.08 20.72 11.80
C ALA A 224 -1.94 20.89 13.08
N ARG A 225 -1.58 21.84 13.96
CA ARG A 225 -2.32 22.14 15.20
C ARG A 225 -3.70 22.75 14.94
N LYS A 226 -3.88 23.56 13.90
CA LYS A 226 -5.15 24.20 13.50
C LYS A 226 -6.23 23.16 13.14
N TYR A 227 -5.81 21.99 12.69
CA TYR A 227 -6.69 20.90 12.24
C TYR A 227 -6.75 19.73 13.23
N SER A 228 -6.27 19.90 14.47
CA SER A 228 -6.21 18.86 15.51
C SER A 228 -5.35 17.62 15.16
N PHE A 229 -4.42 17.73 14.20
CA PHE A 229 -3.49 16.66 13.89
C PHE A 229 -2.54 16.44 15.08
N THR A 230 -2.45 15.19 15.58
CA THR A 230 -1.55 14.81 16.66
C THR A 230 -0.16 14.43 16.16
N ARG A 231 -0.07 13.93 14.92
CA ARG A 231 1.19 13.61 14.24
C ARG A 231 1.04 13.72 12.72
N THR A 232 2.03 14.32 12.07
CA THR A 232 2.22 14.28 10.62
C THR A 232 3.57 13.62 10.28
N LYS A 233 3.68 12.99 9.11
CA LYS A 233 4.95 12.47 8.58
C LYS A 233 4.87 12.33 7.05
N LEU A 234 5.76 13.01 6.32
CA LEU A 234 5.90 12.81 4.88
C LEU A 234 6.40 11.38 4.58
N LEU A 235 5.83 10.75 3.56
CA LEU A 235 6.17 9.39 3.14
C LEU A 235 7.24 9.43 2.03
N PRO A 236 8.22 8.50 2.03
CA PRO A 236 9.26 8.42 1.00
C PRO A 236 8.70 7.73 -0.25
N VAL A 237 7.97 8.49 -1.07
CA VAL A 237 7.30 8.05 -2.31
C VAL A 237 7.53 9.08 -3.42
N SER A 238 7.34 8.71 -4.69
CA SER A 238 7.61 9.59 -5.83
C SER A 238 6.56 10.68 -6.06
N GLY A 239 5.30 10.46 -5.65
CA GLY A 239 4.20 11.36 -5.97
C GLY A 239 2.91 11.07 -5.20
N ALA A 240 1.85 11.81 -5.52
CA ALA A 240 0.56 11.77 -4.84
C ALA A 240 -0.36 10.62 -5.33
N PHE A 241 0.00 9.37 -5.01
CA PHE A 241 -0.83 8.20 -5.36
C PHE A 241 -2.25 8.27 -4.78
N HIS A 242 -3.22 7.65 -5.45
CA HIS A 242 -4.63 7.62 -5.00
C HIS A 242 -5.27 9.01 -4.87
N THR A 243 -4.89 9.90 -5.78
CA THR A 243 -5.47 11.23 -6.02
C THR A 243 -5.60 11.43 -7.53
N ARG A 244 -6.34 12.46 -7.95
CA ARG A 244 -6.44 12.86 -9.37
C ARG A 244 -5.11 13.27 -10.05
N LEU A 245 -4.00 13.43 -9.31
CA LEU A 245 -2.68 13.57 -9.96
C LEU A 245 -2.24 12.31 -10.71
N MET A 246 -2.86 11.15 -10.42
CA MET A 246 -2.63 9.90 -11.13
C MET A 246 -3.59 9.66 -12.31
N GLU A 247 -4.39 10.66 -12.73
CA GLU A 247 -5.30 10.52 -13.88
C GLU A 247 -4.57 10.09 -15.17
N PRO A 248 -3.34 10.57 -15.50
CA PRO A 248 -2.59 10.08 -16.66
C PRO A 248 -2.27 8.57 -16.62
N ALA A 249 -2.31 7.94 -15.43
CA ALA A 249 -2.09 6.51 -15.27
C ALA A 249 -3.37 5.66 -15.32
N VAL A 250 -4.54 6.27 -15.47
CA VAL A 250 -5.84 5.57 -15.57
C VAL A 250 -5.99 4.91 -16.94
N GLU A 251 -5.77 5.65 -18.03
CA GLU A 251 -5.95 5.13 -19.40
C GLU A 251 -4.95 4.02 -19.77
N PRO A 252 -3.62 4.15 -19.55
CA PRO A 252 -2.66 3.07 -19.82
C PRO A 252 -3.00 1.77 -19.10
N LEU A 253 -3.46 1.85 -17.84
CA LEU A 253 -3.93 0.68 -17.10
C LEU A 253 -5.27 0.16 -17.63
N ALA A 254 -6.21 1.03 -18.00
CA ALA A 254 -7.51 0.64 -18.54
C ALA A 254 -7.38 -0.14 -19.85
N GLU A 255 -6.49 0.29 -20.76
CA GLU A 255 -6.25 -0.43 -22.02
C GLU A 255 -5.67 -1.82 -21.79
N VAL A 256 -4.66 -1.96 -20.92
CA VAL A 256 -4.15 -3.29 -20.55
C VAL A 256 -5.25 -4.14 -19.91
N LEU A 257 -6.04 -3.57 -19.00
CA LEU A 257 -7.16 -4.28 -18.36
C LEU A 257 -8.28 -4.68 -19.34
N LYS A 258 -8.42 -4.09 -20.53
CA LYS A 258 -9.33 -4.60 -21.58
C LYS A 258 -8.88 -5.94 -22.14
N SER A 259 -7.57 -6.14 -22.30
CA SER A 259 -7.00 -7.34 -22.92
C SER A 259 -6.99 -8.59 -22.03
N ILE A 260 -7.17 -8.44 -20.71
CA ILE A 260 -7.11 -9.53 -19.73
C ILE A 260 -8.47 -10.22 -19.59
N GLU A 261 -8.49 -11.55 -19.62
CA GLU A 261 -9.69 -12.32 -19.28
C GLU A 261 -9.87 -12.39 -17.76
N ILE A 262 -10.67 -11.47 -17.22
CA ILE A 262 -10.94 -11.40 -15.79
C ILE A 262 -12.05 -12.39 -15.44
N GLN A 263 -11.75 -13.32 -14.53
CA GLN A 263 -12.69 -14.31 -14.00
C GLN A 263 -13.37 -13.83 -12.71
N LYS A 264 -14.41 -14.56 -12.28
CA LYS A 264 -15.09 -14.29 -11.00
C LYS A 264 -14.24 -14.82 -9.83
N PRO A 265 -13.88 -14.00 -8.83
CA PRO A 265 -13.08 -14.45 -7.69
C PRO A 265 -13.70 -15.66 -6.94
N LEU A 266 -12.89 -16.70 -6.75
CA LEU A 266 -13.24 -17.95 -6.03
C LEU A 266 -13.29 -17.78 -4.49
N VAL A 267 -12.70 -16.68 -4.02
CA VAL A 267 -12.62 -16.21 -2.63
C VAL A 267 -13.11 -14.75 -2.60
N CYS A 268 -13.71 -14.28 -1.50
CA CYS A 268 -14.22 -12.91 -1.41
C CYS A 268 -13.08 -11.88 -1.44
N VAL A 269 -12.78 -11.28 -2.61
CA VAL A 269 -11.84 -10.15 -2.72
C VAL A 269 -12.55 -8.82 -2.47
N TYR A 270 -11.95 -7.93 -1.67
CA TYR A 270 -12.49 -6.62 -1.32
C TYR A 270 -11.76 -5.49 -2.06
N SER A 271 -12.51 -4.55 -2.65
CA SER A 271 -11.96 -3.46 -3.46
C SER A 271 -11.55 -2.24 -2.65
N ASN A 272 -10.38 -1.67 -2.95
CA ASN A 272 -9.89 -0.46 -2.28
C ASN A 272 -10.77 0.76 -2.54
N VAL A 273 -11.51 0.81 -3.66
CA VAL A 273 -12.31 1.98 -4.07
C VAL A 273 -13.51 2.22 -3.14
N ASN A 274 -14.04 1.18 -2.49
CA ASN A 274 -15.30 1.26 -1.75
C ASN A 274 -15.42 0.34 -0.51
N GLY A 275 -14.41 -0.49 -0.22
CA GLY A 275 -14.42 -1.44 0.89
C GLY A 275 -15.42 -2.60 0.76
N LYS A 276 -16.01 -2.81 -0.43
CA LYS A 276 -16.99 -3.86 -0.71
C LYS A 276 -16.38 -5.00 -1.52
N LYS A 277 -17.04 -6.15 -1.50
CA LYS A 277 -16.65 -7.36 -2.26
C LYS A 277 -16.81 -7.16 -3.76
N TYR A 278 -15.92 -7.76 -4.53
CA TYR A 278 -16.14 -7.99 -5.96
C TYR A 278 -17.23 -9.06 -6.17
N MET A 279 -18.25 -8.69 -6.96
CA MET A 279 -19.42 -9.54 -7.25
C MET A 279 -19.48 -10.03 -8.70
N HIS A 280 -18.85 -9.30 -9.64
CA HIS A 280 -18.90 -9.55 -11.08
C HIS A 280 -17.55 -9.14 -11.72
N PRO A 281 -17.02 -9.86 -12.73
CA PRO A 281 -15.71 -9.53 -13.33
C PRO A 281 -15.62 -8.13 -13.91
N GLU A 282 -16.67 -7.64 -14.58
CA GLU A 282 -16.71 -6.27 -15.10
C GLU A 282 -16.63 -5.17 -14.03
N HIS A 283 -16.93 -5.49 -12.76
CA HIS A 283 -16.66 -4.56 -11.66
C HIS A 283 -15.18 -4.55 -11.28
N VAL A 284 -14.46 -5.66 -11.43
CA VAL A 284 -13.00 -5.73 -11.22
C VAL A 284 -12.30 -4.81 -12.24
N ARG A 285 -12.58 -4.99 -13.53
CA ARG A 285 -11.97 -4.19 -14.62
C ARG A 285 -12.12 -2.68 -14.37
N LYS A 286 -13.36 -2.24 -14.09
CA LYS A 286 -13.71 -0.83 -13.91
C LYS A 286 -13.21 -0.25 -12.58
N LEU A 287 -13.20 -1.02 -11.50
CA LEU A 287 -12.71 -0.55 -10.21
C LEU A 287 -11.18 -0.56 -10.11
N LEU A 288 -10.45 -1.47 -10.79
CA LEU A 288 -8.99 -1.44 -10.81
C LEU A 288 -8.43 -0.19 -11.51
N ALA A 289 -9.00 0.21 -12.66
CA ALA A 289 -8.63 1.47 -13.30
C ALA A 289 -8.94 2.67 -12.37
N LYS A 290 -10.16 2.72 -11.82
CA LYS A 290 -10.58 3.76 -10.86
C LYS A 290 -9.76 3.77 -9.55
N GLN A 291 -9.14 2.65 -9.17
CA GLN A 291 -8.33 2.52 -7.96
C GLN A 291 -7.11 3.45 -7.97
N VAL A 292 -6.56 3.76 -9.14
CA VAL A 292 -5.36 4.59 -9.32
C VAL A 292 -5.55 6.02 -8.79
N VAL A 293 -6.75 6.59 -8.99
CA VAL A 293 -7.12 7.96 -8.61
C VAL A 293 -8.08 8.04 -7.42
N SER A 294 -8.64 6.92 -6.97
CA SER A 294 -9.56 6.88 -5.82
C SER A 294 -8.83 6.54 -4.51
N PRO A 295 -9.28 7.09 -3.36
CA PRO A 295 -8.70 6.77 -2.07
C PRO A 295 -8.81 5.29 -1.72
N VAL A 296 -7.76 4.77 -1.08
CA VAL A 296 -7.75 3.41 -0.52
C VAL A 296 -8.57 3.36 0.76
N MET A 297 -9.76 2.76 0.68
CA MET A 297 -10.73 2.59 1.77
C MET A 297 -10.36 1.39 2.66
N TRP A 298 -9.12 1.36 3.18
CA TRP A 298 -8.59 0.20 3.90
C TRP A 298 -9.18 0.02 5.30
N GLU A 299 -9.36 1.10 6.06
CA GLU A 299 -10.11 1.12 7.32
C GLU A 299 -11.49 0.46 7.15
N GLN A 300 -12.24 0.88 6.13
CA GLN A 300 -13.58 0.38 5.80
C GLN A 300 -13.54 -1.08 5.32
N THR A 301 -12.45 -1.48 4.64
CA THR A 301 -12.17 -2.88 4.28
C THR A 301 -11.91 -3.73 5.53
N MET A 302 -11.16 -3.23 6.52
CA MET A 302 -10.97 -3.92 7.80
C MET A 302 -12.30 -4.07 8.55
N HIS A 303 -13.14 -3.03 8.59
CA HIS A 303 -14.49 -3.17 9.16
C HIS A 303 -15.31 -4.24 8.41
N SER A 304 -15.29 -4.23 7.08
CA SER A 304 -16.12 -5.10 6.24
C SER A 304 -15.60 -6.55 6.12
N LEU A 305 -14.34 -6.81 6.48
CA LEU A 305 -13.77 -8.15 6.73
C LEU A 305 -14.06 -8.65 8.15
N TYR A 306 -13.94 -7.77 9.16
CA TYR A 306 -13.89 -8.19 10.55
C TYR A 306 -15.21 -8.01 11.34
N GLN A 307 -16.24 -7.37 10.78
CA GLN A 307 -17.59 -7.30 11.35
C GLN A 307 -18.20 -8.70 11.55
N ARG A 308 -18.80 -8.94 12.73
CA ARG A 308 -19.46 -10.19 13.13
C ARG A 308 -20.42 -9.95 14.29
N LYS A 309 -21.31 -10.91 14.58
CA LYS A 309 -22.15 -10.88 15.79
C LYS A 309 -21.28 -10.94 17.06
N GLN A 310 -21.74 -10.36 18.16
CA GLN A 310 -21.07 -10.49 19.46
C GLN A 310 -20.94 -11.98 19.86
N GLY A 311 -19.85 -12.33 20.53
CA GLY A 311 -19.50 -13.73 20.84
C GLY A 311 -18.96 -14.54 19.65
N THR A 312 -19.12 -14.08 18.41
CA THR A 312 -18.55 -14.76 17.24
C THR A 312 -17.03 -14.55 17.17
N GLU A 313 -16.31 -15.65 16.95
CA GLU A 313 -14.86 -15.69 16.94
C GLU A 313 -14.24 -15.10 15.67
N PHE A 314 -12.92 -14.92 15.64
CA PHE A 314 -12.18 -14.30 14.54
C PHE A 314 -11.41 -15.33 13.71
N PRO A 315 -11.33 -15.16 12.36
CA PRO A 315 -10.50 -15.99 11.50
C PRO A 315 -9.02 -15.71 11.71
N TYR A 316 -8.20 -16.72 11.38
CA TYR A 316 -6.76 -16.50 11.26
C TYR A 316 -6.49 -15.52 10.12
N THR A 317 -5.61 -14.56 10.36
CA THR A 317 -5.22 -13.56 9.36
C THR A 317 -3.76 -13.74 9.01
N TYR A 318 -3.43 -13.72 7.72
CA TYR A 318 -2.07 -13.88 7.21
C TYR A 318 -1.71 -12.70 6.31
N GLU A 319 -0.75 -11.86 6.73
CA GLU A 319 -0.09 -10.93 5.80
C GLU A 319 0.90 -11.74 4.96
N VAL A 320 0.63 -11.83 3.66
CA VAL A 320 1.35 -12.66 2.68
C VAL A 320 2.20 -11.77 1.78
N GLY A 321 3.44 -11.55 2.20
CA GLY A 321 4.40 -10.73 1.46
C GLY A 321 5.42 -10.03 2.36
N PRO A 322 6.18 -9.06 1.80
CA PRO A 322 7.18 -8.32 2.55
C PRO A 322 6.56 -7.41 3.62
N GLY A 323 7.24 -7.29 4.77
CA GLY A 323 6.80 -6.42 5.87
C GLY A 323 5.53 -6.88 6.59
N ASN A 324 5.19 -6.19 7.68
CA ASN A 324 4.07 -6.51 8.58
C ASN A 324 3.16 -5.30 8.84
N HIS A 325 3.07 -4.40 7.86
CA HIS A 325 2.40 -3.11 8.00
C HIS A 325 0.88 -3.25 8.08
N LEU A 326 0.29 -4.21 7.36
CA LEU A 326 -1.16 -4.45 7.43
C LEU A 326 -1.54 -5.06 8.79
N GLY A 327 -0.66 -5.85 9.41
CA GLY A 327 -0.79 -6.30 10.80
C GLY A 327 -0.77 -5.18 11.82
N VAL A 328 0.11 -4.18 11.66
CA VAL A 328 0.13 -2.97 12.50
C VAL A 328 -1.17 -2.17 12.36
N ILE A 329 -1.68 -2.03 11.14
CA ILE A 329 -2.97 -1.36 10.86
C ILE A 329 -4.14 -2.16 11.43
N LEU A 330 -4.19 -3.48 11.24
CA LEU A 330 -5.22 -4.36 11.80
C LEU A 330 -5.27 -4.29 13.34
N LYS A 331 -4.11 -4.16 14.00
CA LYS A 331 -4.05 -3.94 15.46
C LYS A 331 -4.76 -2.65 15.90
N LYS A 332 -4.79 -1.63 15.05
CA LYS A 332 -5.47 -0.35 15.30
C LYS A 332 -6.96 -0.40 14.93
N CYS A 333 -7.33 -1.07 13.84
CA CYS A 333 -8.75 -1.23 13.46
C CYS A 333 -9.49 -2.23 14.37
N ASN A 334 -8.88 -3.36 14.73
CA ASN A 334 -9.53 -4.42 15.49
C ASN A 334 -8.52 -5.29 16.26
N LEU A 335 -8.26 -4.92 17.52
CA LEU A 335 -7.37 -5.65 18.43
C LEU A 335 -7.81 -7.11 18.67
N LYS A 336 -9.10 -7.46 18.53
CA LYS A 336 -9.59 -8.84 18.71
C LYS A 336 -9.27 -9.70 17.48
N ALA A 337 -9.40 -9.16 16.27
CA ALA A 337 -8.94 -9.81 15.04
C ALA A 337 -7.41 -9.98 15.03
N TRP A 338 -6.67 -8.94 15.44
CA TRP A 338 -5.21 -8.98 15.51
C TRP A 338 -4.64 -10.08 16.43
N LYS A 339 -5.40 -10.57 17.42
CA LYS A 339 -4.96 -11.74 18.22
C LYS A 339 -4.83 -13.05 17.42
N GLN A 340 -5.38 -13.11 16.21
CA GLN A 340 -5.24 -14.25 15.27
C GLN A 340 -4.39 -13.89 14.04
N TYR A 341 -3.66 -12.77 14.09
CA TYR A 341 -2.76 -12.33 13.02
C TYR A 341 -1.43 -13.10 13.03
N ASN A 342 -0.99 -13.47 11.84
CA ASN A 342 0.28 -14.08 11.51
C ASN A 342 0.91 -13.31 10.33
N HIS A 343 2.24 -13.32 10.24
CA HIS A 343 2.99 -12.82 9.08
C HIS A 343 3.69 -14.00 8.41
N VAL A 344 3.69 -14.04 7.08
CA VAL A 344 4.48 -14.99 6.29
C VAL A 344 5.75 -14.30 5.84
N ASP A 345 6.84 -14.50 6.60
CA ASP A 345 8.09 -13.78 6.35
C ASP A 345 8.73 -14.16 5.00
N ALA A 346 9.22 -13.14 4.31
CA ALA A 346 9.89 -13.21 3.01
C ALA A 346 11.39 -12.90 3.10
N LEU A 347 11.88 -12.41 4.25
CA LEU A 347 13.29 -12.09 4.50
C LEU A 347 14.07 -13.32 4.96
N GLU A 348 13.58 -14.02 5.98
CA GLU A 348 14.28 -15.16 6.59
C GLU A 348 13.76 -16.52 6.13
N ASP A 349 14.68 -17.46 5.99
CA ASP A 349 14.40 -18.90 6.05
C ASP A 349 14.32 -19.36 7.53
N GLU A 350 13.54 -20.42 7.78
CA GLU A 350 13.37 -20.95 9.13
C GLU A 350 14.64 -21.65 9.68
N GLU A 351 15.66 -21.84 8.84
CA GLU A 351 16.96 -22.41 9.24
C GLU A 351 17.86 -21.34 9.86
N GLY A 352 18.01 -20.17 9.23
CA GLY A 352 18.68 -19.00 9.83
C GLY A 352 18.05 -18.58 11.16
N ARG A 353 16.71 -18.66 11.24
CA ARG A 353 15.94 -18.40 12.46
C ARG A 353 16.27 -19.36 13.61
N ARG A 354 16.54 -20.64 13.30
CA ARG A 354 17.02 -21.63 14.29
C ARG A 354 18.49 -21.41 14.63
N GLY A 355 19.32 -21.00 13.67
CA GLY A 355 20.73 -20.66 13.86
C GLY A 355 20.94 -19.52 14.87
N CYS A 356 20.18 -18.43 14.75
CA CYS A 356 20.22 -17.32 15.70
C CYS A 356 19.52 -17.59 17.06
N GLY A 357 18.92 -18.78 17.25
CA GLY A 357 18.06 -19.07 18.40
C GLY A 357 18.75 -19.33 19.75
N LYS A 358 20.10 -19.32 19.82
CA LYS A 358 20.85 -19.63 21.05
C LYS A 358 21.57 -18.42 21.63
N GLY A 359 20.92 -17.78 22.61
CA GLY A 359 21.56 -16.90 23.58
C GLY A 359 21.23 -15.43 23.42
N HIS A 360 20.12 -14.99 24.04
CA HIS A 360 19.92 -13.66 24.63
C HIS A 360 18.77 -13.73 25.66
N ARG A 361 19.01 -14.43 26.79
CA ARG A 361 18.10 -14.37 27.95
C ARG A 361 18.50 -13.19 28.83
N ASN A 362 17.70 -12.13 28.82
CA ASN A 362 17.85 -11.03 29.77
C ASN A 362 17.60 -11.54 31.20
N VAL A 363 18.64 -11.53 32.02
CA VAL A 363 18.53 -11.68 33.48
C VAL A 363 19.06 -10.39 34.10
N SER A 364 18.16 -9.60 34.67
CA SER A 364 18.51 -8.38 35.39
C SER A 364 18.87 -8.72 36.83
N LEU A 365 20.15 -8.63 37.18
CA LEU A 365 20.61 -8.61 38.57
C LEU A 365 21.46 -7.37 38.81
N LYS A 366 21.06 -6.57 39.79
CA LYS A 366 21.88 -5.52 40.39
C LYS A 366 22.66 -6.08 41.59
N ASP A 367 23.65 -5.31 42.02
CA ASP A 367 24.22 -5.28 43.37
C ASP A 367 24.87 -6.57 43.89
N ARG A 368 26.17 -6.73 43.58
CA ARG A 368 27.23 -7.15 44.53
C ARG A 368 28.63 -6.94 43.95
N ALA A 369 29.44 -6.15 44.64
CA ALA A 369 30.91 -6.20 44.56
C ALA A 369 31.43 -7.04 45.75
N PRO A 370 32.66 -7.61 45.67
CA PRO A 370 33.79 -6.83 46.19
C PRO A 370 35.14 -6.99 45.45
N GLN A 371 35.91 -5.91 45.49
CA GLN A 371 37.37 -5.82 45.70
C GLN A 371 38.25 -7.09 45.47
N ASN A 372 39.13 -7.06 44.45
CA ASN A 372 40.61 -7.00 44.61
C ASN A 372 41.36 -7.30 43.30
N ALA A 373 42.15 -6.34 42.80
CA ALA A 373 43.17 -6.55 41.75
C ALA A 373 44.22 -5.42 41.79
N PRO A 374 45.54 -5.70 41.70
CA PRO A 374 46.60 -4.70 41.74
C PRO A 374 46.89 -4.06 40.36
N PRO A 375 47.47 -2.83 40.31
CA PRO A 375 47.74 -2.12 39.06
C PRO A 375 49.12 -2.45 38.42
N PRO A 376 49.23 -2.47 37.08
CA PRO A 376 50.52 -2.53 36.37
C PRO A 376 51.19 -1.14 36.26
N GLN A 377 52.51 -1.12 36.05
CA GLN A 377 53.38 0.07 36.12
C GLN A 377 53.80 0.67 34.75
N PRO A 378 54.29 1.94 34.71
CA PRO A 378 54.66 2.67 33.48
C PRO A 378 56.03 2.25 32.85
N PRO A 379 56.40 2.74 31.64
CA PRO A 379 57.30 2.03 30.73
C PRO A 379 58.77 2.48 30.71
N LEU A 380 59.62 1.65 30.08
CA LEU A 380 61.04 1.92 29.77
C LEU A 380 61.30 2.14 28.25
N ARG A 381 62.43 2.78 27.93
CA ARG A 381 62.91 3.15 26.57
C ARG A 381 64.28 2.50 26.27
N LEU A 382 64.75 2.69 25.02
CA LEU A 382 66.14 2.52 24.45
C LEU A 382 66.29 1.29 23.53
N ARG A 383 67.08 1.29 22.43
CA ARG A 383 67.69 2.39 21.61
C ARG A 383 67.92 1.88 20.16
N ARG A 384 68.47 2.72 19.26
CA ARG A 384 68.79 2.42 17.84
C ARG A 384 70.09 1.61 17.65
N LEU A 385 70.22 0.98 16.47
CA LEU A 385 71.46 0.91 15.70
C LEU A 385 71.22 1.42 14.24
N ASN A 386 72.27 1.51 13.43
CA ASN A 386 72.35 2.42 12.26
C ASN A 386 72.27 1.73 10.88
N GLY A 387 72.14 2.54 9.80
CA GLY A 387 72.30 2.15 8.38
C GLY A 387 73.77 2.11 7.93
N PRO A 388 74.15 2.51 6.68
CA PRO A 388 73.47 3.42 5.72
C PRO A 388 73.19 2.70 4.35
N SER A 389 73.21 3.24 3.11
CA SER A 389 73.46 4.57 2.50
C SER A 389 72.92 4.68 1.05
N GLY A 390 72.32 5.83 0.69
CA GLY A 390 72.26 6.38 -0.69
C GLY A 390 71.23 5.79 -1.68
N GLY A 391 70.67 6.56 -2.64
CA GLY A 391 70.83 7.99 -2.92
C GLY A 391 69.79 8.56 -3.92
N LEU A 392 69.57 9.88 -3.86
CA LEU A 392 68.57 10.71 -4.56
C LEU A 392 68.51 10.60 -6.11
N PHE A 393 67.36 10.98 -6.70
CA PHE A 393 67.25 12.21 -7.53
C PHE A 393 65.79 12.74 -7.64
N PHE A 394 65.56 13.85 -8.37
CA PHE A 394 64.50 14.86 -8.11
C PHE A 394 63.86 15.45 -9.39
N THR A 395 62.54 15.70 -9.40
CA THR A 395 61.81 16.83 -10.09
C THR A 395 60.34 16.83 -9.64
N LYS A 396 59.78 17.81 -8.92
CA LYS A 396 59.38 19.22 -9.25
C LYS A 396 58.34 19.37 -10.38
N GLN A 397 57.09 19.78 -10.05
CA GLN A 397 56.62 21.18 -10.16
C GLN A 397 55.23 21.46 -9.53
N LYS A 398 55.07 22.71 -9.07
CA LYS A 398 53.87 23.58 -8.85
C LYS A 398 52.49 22.94 -8.54
N THR A 399 51.76 23.24 -7.45
CA THR A 399 51.37 24.48 -6.71
C THR A 399 50.28 25.36 -7.34
N ALA A 400 49.08 25.32 -6.73
CA ALA A 400 48.14 26.45 -6.62
C ALA A 400 47.27 26.23 -5.35
N ALA A 401 46.93 27.29 -4.60
CA ALA A 401 46.11 27.19 -3.39
C ALA A 401 45.35 28.50 -3.10
N LEU A 402 44.06 28.38 -2.77
CA LEU A 402 43.10 29.37 -2.26
C LEU A 402 41.80 28.59 -1.94
N GLY A 403 40.97 28.90 -0.96
CA GLY A 403 41.06 29.83 0.17
C GLY A 403 39.94 29.49 1.18
N THR A 404 40.17 29.64 2.49
CA THR A 404 39.24 29.12 3.53
C THR A 404 38.10 30.06 3.90
N GLY A 405 36.90 29.51 4.15
CA GLY A 405 35.74 30.27 4.64
C GLY A 405 34.77 29.44 5.49
N ARG A 406 35.11 29.18 6.76
CA ARG A 406 34.15 28.66 7.76
C ARG A 406 33.53 29.85 8.50
N MET A 407 32.21 30.04 8.39
CA MET A 407 31.51 31.04 9.20
C MET A 407 30.77 30.36 10.36
N VAL A 408 31.09 30.78 11.58
CA VAL A 408 30.40 30.39 12.82
C VAL A 408 29.87 31.66 13.45
N PHE A 409 28.58 31.72 13.78
CA PHE A 409 28.04 32.77 14.63
C PHE A 409 27.28 32.19 15.82
N ALA A 410 27.56 32.77 17.00
CA ALA A 410 27.00 32.35 18.27
C ALA A 410 25.72 33.14 18.61
N ARG A 411 25.01 32.68 19.64
CA ARG A 411 23.78 33.32 20.14
C ARG A 411 24.07 34.69 20.75
N GLY A 412 23.41 35.74 20.24
CA GLY A 412 23.13 36.95 21.00
C GLY A 412 21.79 36.86 21.73
N ARG A 413 21.72 37.31 22.98
CA ARG A 413 20.46 37.71 23.63
C ARG A 413 20.54 39.22 23.86
N CYS A 414 19.51 39.96 23.46
CA CYS A 414 19.33 41.35 23.89
C CYS A 414 18.02 41.45 24.67
N THR A 415 18.07 42.10 25.83
CA THR A 415 16.93 42.46 26.66
C THR A 415 16.62 43.94 26.48
N GLY A 416 15.36 44.30 26.27
CA GLY A 416 14.90 45.68 26.14
C GLY A 416 13.42 45.80 26.51
N GLN A 417 13.02 46.94 27.07
CA GLN A 417 11.71 47.12 27.70
C GLN A 417 10.71 47.95 26.88
N GLN A 418 9.43 47.67 27.11
CA GLN A 418 8.28 48.59 27.14
C GLN A 418 8.08 49.63 26.02
N GLY A 419 6.99 49.42 25.28
CA GLY A 419 6.17 50.46 24.63
C GLY A 419 4.70 50.03 24.69
N ARG A 420 3.75 50.97 24.82
CA ARG A 420 2.30 50.68 25.00
C ARG A 420 1.44 51.77 24.38
N VAL A 421 0.19 51.43 24.00
CA VAL A 421 -0.84 52.29 23.39
C VAL A 421 -0.42 52.84 21.99
N SER A 422 -1.28 53.11 21.01
CA SER A 422 -2.75 53.25 21.01
C SER A 422 -3.44 52.73 19.72
N TRP A 423 -4.76 52.85 19.73
CA TRP A 423 -5.78 52.35 18.80
C TRP A 423 -5.65 52.80 17.33
N GLY A 424 -6.25 51.99 16.43
CA GLY A 424 -6.55 52.37 15.05
C GLY A 424 -7.55 51.39 14.41
N MET A 425 -8.85 51.70 14.45
CA MET A 425 -9.87 50.99 13.68
C MET A 425 -9.97 51.61 12.28
N LEU A 426 -9.87 50.82 11.22
CA LEU A 426 -10.45 51.17 9.92
C LEU A 426 -11.43 50.07 9.49
N TRP A 427 -12.69 50.47 9.37
CA TRP A 427 -13.69 49.77 8.57
C TRP A 427 -13.50 50.19 7.11
N CYS A 428 -13.60 49.25 6.17
CA CYS A 428 -13.78 49.58 4.77
C CYS A 428 -15.02 48.84 4.27
N ASP A 429 -16.13 49.58 4.15
CA ASP A 429 -17.36 49.13 3.52
C ASP A 429 -17.19 49.21 1.99
N GLN A 430 -17.40 48.09 1.29
CA GLN A 430 -17.59 48.16 -0.15
C GLN A 430 -18.71 47.21 -0.59
N LYS A 431 -19.75 47.81 -1.15
CA LYS A 431 -21.03 47.18 -1.46
C LYS A 431 -20.96 46.27 -2.66
N LEU A 432 -21.89 45.31 -2.68
CA LEU A 432 -22.29 44.60 -3.89
C LEU A 432 -22.58 45.58 -5.04
N GLN A 433 -22.08 45.26 -6.23
CA GLN A 433 -22.84 45.47 -7.45
C GLN A 433 -23.14 44.11 -8.09
N LEU A 434 -24.42 43.84 -8.28
CA LEU A 434 -24.89 42.81 -9.20
C LEU A 434 -24.66 43.32 -10.63
N ASN A 435 -24.15 42.45 -11.50
CA ASN A 435 -24.37 42.62 -12.93
C ASN A 435 -24.88 41.31 -13.50
N SER A 436 -25.98 41.40 -14.24
CA SER A 436 -26.74 40.24 -14.74
C SER A 436 -26.30 39.88 -16.16
N SER A 437 -26.84 38.75 -16.66
CA SER A 437 -26.70 38.25 -18.05
C SER A 437 -25.46 37.40 -18.32
N PHE A 438 -25.59 36.07 -18.12
CA PHE A 438 -25.18 35.04 -19.09
C PHE A 438 -25.59 33.62 -18.63
N PHE A 439 -26.90 33.35 -18.48
CA PHE A 439 -27.41 31.98 -18.31
C PHE A 439 -28.81 31.80 -18.92
N PHE A 440 -28.86 31.80 -20.25
CA PHE A 440 -29.93 31.16 -21.02
C PHE A 440 -29.28 30.10 -21.90
N PHE A 441 -29.33 28.82 -21.49
CA PHE A 441 -29.64 27.66 -22.32
C PHE A 441 -29.60 26.34 -21.51
N SER A 442 -30.45 25.39 -21.88
CA SER A 442 -30.36 23.96 -21.56
C SER A 442 -30.44 23.49 -20.08
N LEU A 443 -31.41 23.96 -19.30
CA LEU A 443 -31.96 23.17 -18.18
C LEU A 443 -32.97 22.13 -18.73
N PHE A 444 -32.49 21.06 -19.39
CA PHE A 444 -33.40 20.11 -20.06
C PHE A 444 -32.97 18.63 -20.05
N PHE A 445 -32.29 18.14 -19.00
CA PHE A 445 -31.94 16.71 -18.90
C PHE A 445 -31.96 16.13 -17.47
N PHE A 446 -32.99 16.47 -16.66
CA PHE A 446 -33.07 15.98 -15.27
C PHE A 446 -34.46 15.54 -14.77
N PHE A 447 -35.37 15.07 -15.64
CA PHE A 447 -36.67 14.54 -15.19
C PHE A 447 -37.30 13.43 -16.05
N ARG A 448 -36.55 12.34 -16.35
CA ARG A 448 -37.15 11.17 -17.03
C ARG A 448 -36.51 9.80 -16.75
N TYR A 449 -36.32 9.42 -15.47
CA TYR A 449 -35.92 8.05 -15.12
C TYR A 449 -36.47 7.49 -13.79
N PHE A 450 -37.64 7.94 -13.33
CA PHE A 450 -38.35 7.37 -12.17
C PHE A 450 -39.86 7.23 -12.42
N SER A 451 -40.23 6.30 -13.32
CA SER A 451 -41.59 5.76 -13.47
C SER A 451 -41.53 4.45 -14.25
N GLY A 452 -41.56 3.34 -13.54
CA GLY A 452 -41.46 1.98 -14.08
C GLY A 452 -40.93 1.01 -13.03
N ILE A 453 -41.50 -0.21 -12.99
CA ILE A 453 -41.14 -1.28 -12.05
C ILE A 453 -41.40 -0.92 -10.56
N PHE A 454 -42.67 -0.65 -10.23
CA PHE A 454 -43.18 -0.94 -8.87
C PHE A 454 -44.55 -1.63 -8.94
N ASN A 455 -44.62 -2.74 -9.70
CA ASN A 455 -45.79 -3.62 -9.70
C ASN A 455 -45.43 -5.07 -10.05
N ARG A 456 -44.96 -5.83 -9.04
CA ARG A 456 -44.96 -7.30 -8.92
C ARG A 456 -44.62 -7.65 -7.47
N TYR A 457 -45.14 -8.77 -6.95
CA TYR A 457 -44.94 -9.28 -5.59
C TYR A 457 -45.59 -8.53 -4.41
N ILE A 458 -46.89 -8.29 -4.49
CA ILE A 458 -47.80 -8.75 -3.41
C ILE A 458 -48.95 -9.49 -4.09
N GLY A 459 -49.34 -10.67 -3.58
CA GLY A 459 -50.54 -11.38 -4.02
C GLY A 459 -50.35 -12.86 -4.39
N LYS A 460 -50.29 -13.73 -3.37
CA LYS A 460 -51.14 -14.92 -3.25
C LYS A 460 -50.96 -15.56 -1.87
N THR A 461 -52.10 -15.84 -1.22
CA THR A 461 -52.29 -16.62 0.03
C THR A 461 -51.28 -16.33 1.14
#